data_AF-A0AA96R228-F1
#
_entry.id   AF-A0AA96R228-F1
#
_cell.length_a   1.000
_cell.length_b   1.000
_cell.length_c   1.000
_cell.angle_alpha   90.00
_cell.angle_beta   90.00
_cell.angle_gamma   90.00
#
_symmetry.space_group_name_H-M   'P 1'
#
loop_
_entity.id
_entity.type
_entity.pdbx_description
1 polymer ?
#
loop_
_entity_poly.entity_id
_entity_poly.type
_entity_poly.pdbx_seq_one_letter_code
_entity_poly.pdbx_strand_id
1 'polypeptide(L)'
;MALVYGVISGGVSGWGSAEALIGLGLGVVALIGFVVVEQRSAAPLLRPALFASRGFSAAGLAAMVVLFTIVGVVFVLSLFFAHQHVSSLGIAVRLACLFGGNAVASLTAARLQAVFGARVVLMAGLVVAPAGLVSLLGTTDTTGLGGFSWRLLITGAGCGLVIATSTAVAVQSVPGEFAGMAGAANNAVRQLGGALGAAVVGVLFAARLRAGAGYSDAVHTCAIALAALLLVTAAATAVLLFARRAPRSA
;
A
#
# COMPACT_ATOMS: atom_id res chain seq x y z
N MET A 1 -5.77 -14.28 -6.06
CA MET A 1 -6.36 -15.00 -4.91
C MET A 1 -5.51 -16.18 -4.46
N ALA A 2 -5.03 -17.06 -5.35
CA ALA A 2 -4.10 -18.12 -4.98
C ALA A 2 -2.83 -17.62 -4.26
N LEU A 3 -2.18 -16.56 -4.78
CA LEU A 3 -0.99 -15.95 -4.19
C LEU A 3 -1.22 -15.44 -2.76
N VAL A 4 -2.41 -14.89 -2.51
CA VAL A 4 -2.84 -14.36 -1.21
C VAL A 4 -3.13 -15.50 -0.23
N TYR A 5 -3.82 -16.54 -0.71
CA TYR A 5 -4.06 -17.76 0.04
C TYR A 5 -2.74 -18.43 0.44
N GLY A 6 -1.75 -18.49 -0.46
CA GLY A 6 -0.43 -19.03 -0.16
C GLY A 6 0.33 -18.28 0.95
N VAL A 7 0.27 -16.94 0.96
CA VAL A 7 0.92 -16.16 2.03
C VAL A 7 0.17 -16.31 3.36
N ILE A 8 -1.16 -16.37 3.34
CA ILE A 8 -1.97 -16.59 4.56
C ILE A 8 -1.70 -17.99 5.13
N SER A 9 -1.78 -19.05 4.31
CA SER A 9 -1.47 -20.42 4.72
C SER A 9 -0.01 -20.57 5.17
N GLY A 10 0.94 -19.84 4.58
CA GLY A 10 2.33 -19.83 5.03
C GLY A 10 2.51 -19.26 6.44
N GLY A 11 1.68 -18.27 6.81
CA GLY A 11 1.66 -17.68 8.14
C GLY A 11 0.99 -18.55 9.20
N VAL A 12 -0.06 -19.30 8.82
CA VAL A 12 -0.86 -20.12 9.74
C VAL A 12 -0.29 -21.54 9.87
N SER A 13 0.02 -22.19 8.75
CA SER A 13 0.42 -23.60 8.65
C SER A 13 1.93 -23.79 8.50
N GLY A 14 2.69 -22.68 8.43
CA GLY A 14 4.13 -22.66 8.19
C GLY A 14 4.49 -22.56 6.72
N TRP A 15 5.57 -21.85 6.42
CA TRP A 15 6.02 -21.53 5.05
C TRP A 15 6.41 -22.75 4.21
N GLY A 16 6.70 -23.90 4.85
CA GLY A 16 6.96 -25.17 4.19
C GLY A 16 5.70 -26.02 3.95
N SER A 17 4.51 -25.55 4.34
CA SER A 17 3.27 -26.31 4.13
C SER A 17 2.87 -26.35 2.66
N ALA A 18 2.33 -27.50 2.24
CA ALA A 18 1.90 -27.72 0.84
C ALA A 18 0.89 -26.65 0.39
N GLU A 19 -0.02 -26.21 1.25
CA GLU A 19 -1.02 -25.18 0.95
C GLU A 19 -0.40 -23.81 0.66
N ALA A 20 0.63 -23.42 1.43
CA ALA A 20 1.35 -22.16 1.24
C ALA A 20 2.10 -22.15 -0.11
N LEU A 21 2.81 -23.24 -0.38
CA LEU A 21 3.60 -23.43 -1.59
C LEU A 21 2.71 -23.57 -2.84
N ILE A 22 1.57 -24.26 -2.74
CA ILE A 22 0.60 -24.41 -3.83
C ILE A 22 -0.08 -23.06 -4.13
N GLY A 23 -0.47 -22.29 -3.11
CA GLY A 23 -1.07 -20.97 -3.30
C GLY A 23 -0.10 -19.97 -3.93
N LEU A 24 1.13 -19.89 -3.42
CA LEU A 24 2.20 -19.05 -4.00
C LEU A 24 2.57 -19.52 -5.40
N GLY A 25 2.71 -20.82 -5.61
CA GLY A 25 3.00 -21.44 -6.90
C GLY A 25 1.94 -21.15 -7.94
N LEU A 26 0.65 -21.37 -7.64
CA LEU A 26 -0.47 -21.05 -8.53
C LEU A 26 -0.56 -19.55 -8.82
N GLY A 27 -0.27 -18.71 -7.83
CA GLY A 27 -0.22 -17.27 -8.02
C GLY A 27 0.86 -16.84 -9.01
N VAL A 28 2.08 -17.37 -8.84
CA VAL A 28 3.22 -17.10 -9.73
C VAL A 28 2.98 -17.69 -11.12
N VAL A 29 2.46 -18.91 -11.21
CA VAL A 29 2.12 -19.55 -12.49
C VAL A 29 1.01 -18.78 -13.22
N ALA A 30 -0.02 -18.30 -12.52
CA ALA A 30 -1.05 -17.47 -13.13
C ALA A 30 -0.51 -16.11 -13.59
N LEU A 31 0.43 -15.51 -12.84
CA LEU A 31 1.09 -14.26 -13.23
C LEU A 31 1.99 -14.46 -14.46
N ILE A 32 2.79 -15.52 -14.49
CA ILE A 32 3.61 -15.91 -15.64
C ILE A 32 2.73 -16.23 -16.84
N GLY A 33 1.66 -17.01 -16.63
CA GLY A 33 0.67 -17.34 -17.67
C GLY A 33 0.01 -16.09 -18.25
N PHE A 34 -0.37 -15.14 -17.39
CA PHE A 34 -0.92 -13.85 -17.83
C PHE A 34 0.09 -13.07 -18.67
N VAL A 35 1.36 -12.98 -18.23
CA VAL A 35 2.43 -12.30 -18.98
C VAL A 35 2.68 -12.96 -20.33
N VAL A 36 2.72 -14.29 -20.39
CA VAL A 36 2.96 -15.05 -21.63
C VAL A 36 1.78 -14.92 -22.60
N VAL A 37 0.54 -14.94 -22.10
CA VAL A 37 -0.67 -14.72 -22.92
C VAL A 37 -0.72 -13.28 -23.43
N GLU A 38 -0.40 -12.29 -22.61
CA GLU A 38 -0.32 -10.88 -23.01
C GLU A 38 0.74 -10.65 -24.09
N GLN A 39 1.93 -11.24 -23.94
CA GLN A 39 3.01 -11.11 -24.90
C GLN A 39 2.69 -11.75 -26.26
N ARG A 40 1.75 -12.70 -26.30
CA ARG A 40 1.33 -13.41 -27.51
C ARG A 40 0.02 -12.88 -28.10
N SER A 41 -0.66 -11.96 -27.43
CA SER A 41 -1.94 -11.42 -27.87
C SER A 41 -1.75 -10.34 -28.93
N ALA A 42 -2.54 -10.39 -30.01
CA ALA A 42 -2.50 -9.39 -31.08
C ALA A 42 -3.08 -8.02 -30.65
N ALA A 43 -3.91 -8.02 -29.61
CA ALA A 43 -4.46 -6.82 -28.96
C ALA A 43 -4.25 -6.93 -27.44
N PRO A 44 -3.04 -6.63 -26.94
CA PRO A 44 -2.72 -6.75 -25.52
C PRO A 44 -3.56 -5.81 -24.66
N LEU A 45 -4.20 -6.36 -23.63
CA LEU A 45 -4.95 -5.67 -22.58
C LEU A 45 -4.04 -4.78 -21.72
N LEU A 46 -2.73 -5.06 -21.68
CA LEU A 46 -1.78 -4.38 -20.80
C LEU A 46 -0.42 -4.29 -21.49
N ARG A 47 -0.26 -3.29 -22.36
CA ARG A 47 0.99 -3.09 -23.12
C ARG A 47 2.17 -2.93 -22.13
N PRO A 48 3.16 -3.84 -22.13
CA PRO A 48 4.31 -3.77 -21.20
C PRO A 48 5.09 -2.45 -21.33
N ALA A 49 5.03 -1.82 -22.50
CA ALA A 49 5.58 -0.50 -22.77
C ALA A 49 5.04 0.61 -21.84
N LEU A 50 3.86 0.45 -21.23
CA LEU A 50 3.34 1.42 -20.25
C LEU A 50 4.23 1.45 -18.98
N PHE A 51 4.74 0.29 -18.55
CA PHE A 51 5.69 0.20 -17.41
C PHE A 51 7.09 0.74 -17.75
N ALA A 52 7.40 0.97 -19.02
CA ALA A 52 8.61 1.69 -19.40
C ALA A 52 8.52 3.19 -19.07
N SER A 53 7.31 3.74 -18.90
CA SER A 53 7.12 5.11 -18.42
C SER A 53 7.42 5.20 -16.93
N ARG A 54 8.47 5.96 -16.58
CA ARG A 54 8.89 6.15 -15.18
C ARG A 54 7.77 6.71 -14.31
N GLY A 55 6.93 7.60 -14.86
CA GLY A 55 5.79 8.17 -14.14
C GLY A 55 4.68 7.17 -13.87
N PHE A 56 4.40 6.29 -14.83
CA PHE A 56 3.43 5.20 -14.66
C PHE A 56 3.91 4.19 -13.61
N SER A 57 5.17 3.76 -13.69
CA SER A 57 5.75 2.82 -12.72
C SER A 57 5.86 3.42 -11.31
N ALA A 58 6.20 4.70 -11.19
CA ALA A 58 6.20 5.39 -9.90
C ALA A 58 4.80 5.48 -9.28
N ALA A 59 3.78 5.82 -10.09
CA ALA A 59 2.39 5.86 -9.66
C ALA A 59 1.89 4.48 -9.21
N GLY A 60 2.17 3.44 -10.00
CA GLY A 60 1.81 2.06 -9.68
C GLY A 60 2.44 1.57 -8.39
N LEU A 61 3.74 1.82 -8.19
CA LEU A 61 4.44 1.49 -6.96
C LEU A 61 3.84 2.21 -5.74
N ALA A 62 3.61 3.51 -5.83
CA ALA A 62 3.00 4.30 -4.76
C ALA A 62 1.59 3.79 -4.41
N ALA A 63 0.77 3.48 -5.43
CA ALA A 63 -0.58 2.94 -5.23
C ALA A 63 -0.56 1.57 -4.55
N MET A 64 0.33 0.68 -4.99
CA MET A 64 0.54 -0.64 -4.38
C MET A 64 0.92 -0.54 -2.90
N VAL A 65 1.95 0.24 -2.60
CA VAL A 65 2.51 0.36 -1.25
C VAL A 65 1.51 1.01 -0.29
N VAL A 66 0.73 1.99 -0.76
CA VAL A 66 -0.29 2.61 0.09
C VAL A 66 -1.43 1.65 0.41
N LEU A 67 -1.94 0.87 -0.54
CA LEU A 67 -2.99 -0.09 -0.20
C LEU A 67 -2.44 -1.25 0.66
N PHE A 68 -1.20 -1.69 0.40
CA PHE A 68 -0.47 -2.61 1.28
C PHE A 68 -0.43 -2.08 2.72
N THR A 69 -0.10 -0.80 2.88
CA THR A 69 -0.04 -0.14 4.19
C THR A 69 -1.40 -0.08 4.86
N ILE A 70 -2.44 0.43 4.18
CA ILE A 70 -3.78 0.54 4.78
C ILE A 70 -4.25 -0.83 5.29
N VAL A 71 -4.16 -1.87 4.45
CA VAL A 71 -4.64 -3.20 4.80
C VAL A 71 -3.79 -3.80 5.93
N GLY A 72 -2.46 -3.65 5.87
CA GLY A 72 -1.56 -4.11 6.93
C GLY A 72 -1.81 -3.44 8.28
N VAL A 73 -2.00 -2.11 8.31
CA VAL A 73 -2.32 -1.35 9.51
C VAL A 73 -3.67 -1.79 10.10
N VAL A 74 -4.70 -1.87 9.25
CA VAL A 74 -6.04 -2.32 9.68
C VAL A 74 -5.95 -3.70 10.31
N PHE A 75 -5.21 -4.62 9.70
CA PHE A 75 -5.06 -5.98 10.19
C PHE A 75 -4.37 -6.03 11.57
N VAL A 76 -3.18 -5.43 11.68
CA VAL A 76 -2.41 -5.42 12.93
C VAL A 76 -3.14 -4.71 14.06
N LEU A 77 -3.75 -3.55 13.79
CA LEU A 77 -4.48 -2.82 14.82
C LEU A 77 -5.76 -3.54 15.24
N SER A 78 -6.42 -4.26 14.33
CA SER A 78 -7.56 -5.10 14.69
C SER A 78 -7.14 -6.20 15.66
N LEU A 79 -6.02 -6.89 15.40
CA LEU A 79 -5.46 -7.90 16.31
C LEU A 79 -5.06 -7.30 17.67
N PHE A 80 -4.42 -6.13 17.65
CA PHE A 80 -4.00 -5.41 18.85
C PHE A 80 -5.19 -5.02 19.72
N PHE A 81 -6.24 -4.42 19.14
CA PHE A 81 -7.42 -4.03 19.90
C PHE A 81 -8.27 -5.22 20.35
N ALA A 82 -8.32 -6.29 19.56
CA ALA A 82 -8.98 -7.53 19.96
C ALA A 82 -8.27 -8.16 21.17
N HIS A 83 -6.93 -8.12 21.21
CA HIS A 83 -6.15 -8.56 22.36
C HIS A 83 -6.43 -7.73 23.62
N GLN A 84 -6.65 -6.42 23.47
CA GLN A 84 -7.09 -5.55 24.56
C GLN A 84 -8.57 -5.70 24.95
N HIS A 85 -9.29 -6.69 24.41
CA HIS A 85 -10.72 -6.90 24.66
C HIS A 85 -11.60 -5.69 24.31
N VAL A 86 -11.17 -4.86 23.36
CA VAL A 86 -11.99 -3.75 22.84
C VAL A 86 -13.16 -4.33 22.06
N SER A 87 -14.37 -3.82 22.31
CA SER A 87 -15.57 -4.24 21.58
C SER A 87 -15.44 -4.03 20.07
N SER A 88 -16.13 -4.84 19.26
CA SER A 88 -16.11 -4.72 17.80
C SER A 88 -16.47 -3.33 17.31
N LEU A 89 -17.46 -2.68 17.96
CA LEU A 89 -17.82 -1.29 17.68
C LEU A 89 -16.67 -0.33 18.01
N GLY A 90 -15.98 -0.54 19.14
CA GLY A 90 -14.82 0.26 19.53
C GLY A 90 -13.65 0.13 18.55
N ILE A 91 -13.41 -1.06 17.99
CA ILE A 91 -12.41 -1.29 16.93
C ILE A 91 -12.84 -0.54 15.65
N ALA A 92 -14.09 -0.71 15.24
CA ALA A 92 -14.63 -0.06 14.04
C ALA A 92 -14.51 1.47 14.11
N VAL A 93 -14.84 2.08 15.26
CA VAL A 93 -14.71 3.53 15.46
C VAL A 93 -13.26 4.00 15.40
N ARG A 94 -12.30 3.24 15.97
CA ARG A 94 -10.87 3.57 15.88
C ARG A 94 -10.38 3.52 14.43
N LEU A 95 -10.72 2.46 13.70
CA LEU A 95 -10.34 2.31 12.30
C LEU A 95 -11.09 3.30 11.39
N ALA A 96 -12.29 3.74 11.77
CA ALA A 96 -13.01 4.78 11.05
C ALA A 96 -12.23 6.11 11.02
N CYS A 97 -11.37 6.39 12.00
CA CYS A 97 -10.46 7.55 11.94
C CYS A 97 -9.47 7.45 10.77
N LEU A 98 -8.94 6.26 10.49
CA LEU A 98 -8.07 6.02 9.33
C LEU A 98 -8.81 6.29 8.02
N PHE A 99 -9.99 5.70 7.86
CA PHE A 99 -10.80 5.87 6.65
C PHE A 99 -11.37 7.29 6.52
N GLY A 100 -11.69 7.94 7.63
CA GLY A 100 -12.13 9.34 7.66
C GLY A 100 -11.03 10.28 7.16
N GLY A 101 -9.79 10.11 7.63
CA GLY A 101 -8.64 10.88 7.14
C GLY A 101 -8.42 10.65 5.64
N ASN A 102 -8.51 9.39 5.21
CA ASN A 102 -8.39 9.02 3.79
C ASN A 102 -9.47 9.69 2.93
N ALA A 103 -10.74 9.58 3.32
CA ALA A 103 -11.87 10.16 2.60
C ALA A 103 -11.73 11.69 2.47
N VAL A 104 -11.43 12.40 3.57
CA VAL A 104 -11.25 13.86 3.56
C VAL A 104 -10.09 14.27 2.65
N ALA A 105 -8.97 13.56 2.72
CA ALA A 105 -7.82 13.84 1.87
C ALA A 105 -8.10 13.55 0.39
N SER A 106 -8.78 12.45 0.06
CA SER A 106 -9.15 12.15 -1.32
C SER A 106 -10.13 13.17 -1.90
N LEU A 107 -11.09 13.68 -1.11
CA LEU A 107 -12.00 14.74 -1.55
C LEU A 107 -11.29 16.06 -1.82
N THR A 108 -10.27 16.39 -1.04
CA THR A 108 -9.47 17.61 -1.23
C THR A 108 -8.36 17.45 -2.27
N ALA A 109 -8.02 16.21 -2.64
CA ALA A 109 -6.93 15.92 -3.57
C ALA A 109 -7.11 16.57 -4.94
N ALA A 110 -8.31 16.65 -5.49
CA ALA A 110 -8.53 17.30 -6.80
C ALA A 110 -8.17 18.80 -6.77
N ARG A 111 -8.55 19.50 -5.69
CA ARG A 111 -8.22 20.92 -5.49
C ARG A 111 -6.72 21.11 -5.28
N LEU A 112 -6.10 20.26 -4.47
CA LEU A 112 -4.65 20.27 -4.24
C LEU A 112 -3.87 20.00 -5.53
N GLN A 113 -4.35 19.08 -6.36
CA GLN A 113 -3.75 18.77 -7.66
C GLN A 113 -3.82 19.96 -8.63
N ALA A 114 -4.91 20.72 -8.62
CA ALA A 114 -5.06 21.91 -9.46
C ALA A 114 -4.07 23.02 -9.07
N VAL A 115 -3.74 23.14 -7.79
CA VAL A 115 -2.84 24.20 -7.28
C VAL A 115 -1.37 23.78 -7.33
N PHE A 116 -1.05 22.57 -6.87
CA PHE A 116 0.35 22.11 -6.67
C PHE A 116 0.82 21.09 -7.72
N GLY A 117 -0.10 20.54 -8.52
CA GLY A 117 0.19 19.47 -9.48
C GLY A 117 0.17 18.07 -8.86
N ALA A 118 -0.18 17.07 -9.67
CA ALA A 118 -0.40 15.70 -9.20
C ALA A 118 0.84 15.03 -8.58
N ARG A 119 2.04 15.30 -9.11
CA ARG A 119 3.29 14.73 -8.61
C ARG A 119 3.66 15.24 -7.22
N VAL A 120 3.43 16.53 -6.95
CA VAL A 120 3.74 17.15 -5.65
C VAL A 120 2.79 16.62 -4.58
N VAL A 121 1.48 16.54 -4.89
CA VAL A 121 0.49 16.01 -3.95
C VAL A 121 0.71 14.52 -3.68
N LEU A 122 1.12 13.74 -4.69
CA LEU A 122 1.52 12.34 -4.52
C LEU A 122 2.68 12.22 -3.52
N MET A 123 3.74 13.00 -3.70
CA MET A 123 4.90 13.03 -2.81
C MET A 123 4.54 13.47 -1.39
N ALA A 124 3.67 14.48 -1.26
CA ALA A 124 3.17 14.92 0.05
C ALA A 124 2.46 13.79 0.79
N GLY A 125 1.59 13.03 0.10
CA GLY A 125 0.93 11.87 0.69
C GLY A 125 1.90 10.78 1.15
N LEU A 126 2.94 10.49 0.36
CA LEU A 126 3.99 9.52 0.70
C LEU A 126 4.86 9.93 1.89
N VAL A 127 4.86 11.21 2.28
CA VAL A 127 5.57 11.72 3.46
C VAL A 127 4.63 11.86 4.67
N VAL A 128 3.37 12.25 4.45
CA VAL A 128 2.38 12.40 5.52
C VAL A 128 1.96 11.05 6.11
N ALA A 129 1.76 10.04 5.27
CA ALA A 129 1.38 8.69 5.72
C ALA A 129 2.37 8.07 6.73
N PRO A 130 3.70 8.03 6.46
CA PRO A 130 4.66 7.50 7.42
C PRO A 130 4.79 8.36 8.68
N ALA A 131 4.53 9.67 8.64
CA ALA A 131 4.51 10.50 9.85
C ALA A 131 3.41 10.06 10.83
N GLY A 132 2.23 9.72 10.32
CA GLY A 132 1.15 9.12 11.11
C GLY A 132 1.54 7.76 11.68
N LEU A 133 2.21 6.91 10.90
CA LEU A 133 2.70 5.60 11.38
C LEU A 133 3.77 5.72 12.46
N VAL A 134 4.78 6.58 12.25
CA VAL A 134 5.84 6.83 13.23
C VAL A 134 5.26 7.39 14.52
N SER A 135 4.19 8.17 14.43
CA SER A 135 3.51 8.60 15.64
C SER A 135 3.01 7.42 16.48
N LEU A 136 2.64 6.26 15.92
CA LEU A 136 2.20 5.10 16.71
C LEU A 136 3.27 4.58 17.69
N LEU A 137 4.55 4.94 17.53
CA LEU A 137 5.60 4.55 18.47
C LEU A 137 5.42 5.12 19.88
N GLY A 138 4.63 6.18 20.01
CA GLY A 138 4.25 6.73 21.32
C GLY A 138 3.01 6.07 21.95
N THR A 139 2.47 4.98 21.38
CA THR A 139 1.33 4.27 21.98
C THR A 139 1.80 3.14 22.88
N THR A 140 1.11 2.97 24.01
CA THR A 140 1.26 1.86 24.96
C THR A 140 0.00 0.99 24.98
N ASP A 141 0.04 -0.13 25.69
CA ASP A 141 -1.13 -1.01 25.87
C ASP A 141 -2.33 -0.33 26.58
N THR A 142 -2.12 0.81 27.24
CA THR A 142 -3.17 1.59 27.93
C THR A 142 -3.71 2.75 27.09
N THR A 143 -3.25 2.91 25.85
CA THR A 143 -3.63 4.05 25.01
C THR A 143 -5.09 3.98 24.58
N GLY A 144 -5.88 4.94 25.07
CA GLY A 144 -7.31 5.06 24.73
C GLY A 144 -7.61 5.54 23.31
N LEU A 145 -8.90 5.66 22.99
CA LEU A 145 -9.40 6.06 21.68
C LEU A 145 -8.74 7.35 21.13
N GLY A 146 -8.75 8.42 21.93
CA GLY A 146 -8.18 9.71 21.52
C GLY A 146 -6.69 9.65 21.18
N GLY A 147 -5.95 8.72 21.78
CA GLY A 147 -4.53 8.49 21.48
C GLY A 147 -4.29 7.87 20.11
N PHE A 148 -5.22 7.07 19.58
CA PHE A 148 -5.14 6.49 18.25
C PHE A 148 -5.78 7.35 17.16
N SER A 149 -6.87 8.08 17.49
CA SER A 149 -7.69 8.79 16.49
C SER A 149 -6.88 9.73 15.60
N TRP A 150 -6.07 10.62 16.17
CA TRP A 150 -5.31 11.60 15.39
C TRP A 150 -4.18 10.96 14.58
N ARG A 151 -3.53 9.92 15.13
CA ARG A 151 -2.45 9.17 14.47
C ARG A 151 -2.95 8.46 13.22
N LEU A 152 -4.14 7.84 13.34
CA LEU A 152 -4.83 7.19 12.24
C LEU A 152 -5.39 8.19 11.23
N LEU A 153 -5.91 9.34 11.67
CA LEU A 153 -6.33 10.41 10.78
C LEU A 153 -5.18 10.90 9.88
N ILE A 154 -4.00 11.13 10.45
CA ILE A 154 -2.81 11.57 9.68
C ILE A 154 -2.37 10.47 8.70
N THR A 155 -2.26 9.22 9.17
CA THR A 155 -1.89 8.08 8.32
C THR A 155 -2.87 7.95 7.15
N GLY A 156 -4.16 8.01 7.46
CA GLY A 156 -5.26 7.94 6.51
C GLY A 156 -5.21 9.05 5.49
N ALA A 157 -5.00 10.30 5.94
CA ALA A 157 -4.90 11.46 5.08
C ALA A 157 -3.77 11.33 4.06
N GLY A 158 -2.57 10.94 4.49
CA GLY A 158 -1.45 10.70 3.58
C GLY A 158 -1.76 9.63 2.55
N CYS A 159 -2.37 8.51 2.99
CA CYS A 159 -2.79 7.44 2.08
C CYS A 159 -3.87 7.89 1.08
N GLY A 160 -4.84 8.68 1.52
CA GLY A 160 -5.93 9.20 0.68
C GLY A 160 -5.44 10.16 -0.41
N LEU A 161 -4.41 10.97 -0.11
CA LEU A 161 -3.74 11.79 -1.13
C LEU A 161 -3.09 10.93 -2.20
N VAL A 162 -2.35 9.88 -1.81
CA VAL A 162 -1.68 8.98 -2.77
C VAL A 162 -2.67 8.21 -3.62
N ILE A 163 -3.75 7.68 -3.04
CA ILE A 163 -4.77 6.94 -3.80
C ILE A 163 -5.39 7.83 -4.89
N ALA A 164 -5.79 9.04 -4.53
CA ALA A 164 -6.42 9.96 -5.46
C ALA A 164 -5.45 10.45 -6.56
N THR A 165 -4.19 10.70 -6.22
CA THR A 165 -3.23 11.29 -7.15
C THR A 165 -2.45 10.27 -7.98
N SER A 166 -2.23 9.05 -7.48
CA SER A 166 -1.53 7.99 -8.23
C SER A 166 -2.21 7.69 -9.57
N THR A 167 -3.54 7.59 -9.58
CA THR A 167 -4.28 7.32 -10.83
C THR A 167 -4.13 8.48 -11.82
N ALA A 168 -4.19 9.73 -11.35
CA ALA A 168 -3.96 10.89 -12.20
C ALA A 168 -2.54 10.92 -12.77
N VAL A 169 -1.52 10.64 -11.95
CA VAL A 169 -0.12 10.57 -12.40
C VAL A 169 0.08 9.43 -13.41
N ALA A 170 -0.54 8.25 -13.19
CA ALA A 170 -0.47 7.12 -14.10
C ALA A 170 -1.07 7.47 -15.48
N VAL A 171 -2.27 8.06 -15.49
CA VAL A 171 -2.97 8.47 -16.71
C VAL A 171 -2.23 9.59 -17.45
N GLN A 172 -1.70 10.59 -16.73
CA GLN A 172 -0.93 11.69 -17.34
C GLN A 172 0.44 11.25 -17.88
N SER A 173 0.92 10.05 -17.50
CA SER A 173 2.24 9.54 -17.90
C SER A 173 2.23 8.70 -19.17
N VAL A 174 1.05 8.56 -19.81
CA VAL A 174 0.84 7.75 -21.01
C VAL A 174 0.06 8.55 -22.07
N PRO A 175 0.16 8.21 -23.37
CA PRO A 175 -0.70 8.79 -24.40
C PRO A 175 -2.19 8.61 -24.07
N GLY A 176 -3.02 9.60 -24.45
CA GLY A 176 -4.45 9.63 -24.08
C GLY A 176 -5.24 8.40 -24.52
N GLU A 177 -4.85 7.76 -25.62
CA GLU A 177 -5.41 6.49 -26.12
C GLU A 177 -5.25 5.33 -25.12
N PHE A 178 -4.26 5.37 -24.22
CA PHE A 178 -4.02 4.35 -23.19
C PHE A 178 -4.44 4.78 -21.78
N ALA A 179 -5.11 5.92 -21.62
CA ALA A 179 -5.53 6.44 -20.32
C ALA A 179 -6.37 5.43 -19.53
N GLY A 180 -7.34 4.79 -20.18
CA GLY A 180 -8.17 3.75 -19.56
C GLY A 180 -7.36 2.53 -19.11
N MET A 181 -6.41 2.10 -19.94
CA MET A 181 -5.51 0.98 -19.65
C MET A 181 -4.58 1.30 -18.46
N ALA A 182 -4.02 2.51 -18.41
CA ALA A 182 -3.18 2.95 -17.30
C ALA A 182 -3.96 3.03 -15.97
N GLY A 183 -5.19 3.55 -15.99
CA GLY A 183 -6.05 3.57 -14.81
C GLY A 183 -6.38 2.17 -14.30
N ALA A 184 -6.75 1.26 -15.21
CA ALA A 184 -7.07 -0.13 -14.88
C ALA A 184 -5.86 -0.88 -14.31
N ALA A 185 -4.70 -0.75 -14.95
CA ALA A 185 -3.46 -1.36 -14.50
C ALA A 185 -3.00 -0.81 -13.14
N ASN A 186 -3.10 0.50 -12.91
CA ASN A 186 -2.81 1.11 -11.61
C ASN A 186 -3.74 0.56 -10.51
N ASN A 187 -5.02 0.35 -10.81
CA ASN A 187 -5.96 -0.27 -9.88
C ASN A 187 -5.60 -1.74 -9.60
N ALA A 188 -5.27 -2.52 -10.62
CA ALA A 188 -4.87 -3.92 -10.45
C ALA A 188 -3.62 -4.05 -9.57
N VAL A 189 -2.58 -3.27 -9.85
CA VAL A 189 -1.34 -3.21 -9.06
C VAL A 189 -1.62 -2.76 -7.61
N ARG A 190 -2.52 -1.79 -7.44
CA ARG A 190 -2.98 -1.37 -6.11
C ARG A 190 -3.62 -2.53 -5.34
N GLN A 191 -4.56 -3.26 -5.95
CA GLN A 191 -5.25 -4.38 -5.32
C GLN A 191 -4.28 -5.53 -4.94
N LEU A 192 -3.23 -5.77 -5.74
CA LEU A 192 -2.16 -6.69 -5.38
C LEU A 192 -1.49 -6.28 -4.06
N GLY A 193 -1.20 -4.98 -3.90
CA GLY A 193 -0.65 -4.43 -2.66
C GLY A 193 -1.54 -4.70 -1.45
N GLY A 194 -2.83 -4.40 -1.56
CA GLY A 194 -3.79 -4.66 -0.47
C GLY A 194 -3.85 -6.14 -0.07
N ALA A 195 -3.83 -7.04 -1.05
CA ALA A 195 -3.90 -8.46 -0.80
C ALA A 195 -2.63 -9.02 -0.10
N LEU A 196 -1.45 -8.47 -0.44
CA LEU A 196 -0.19 -8.80 0.23
C LEU A 196 -0.07 -8.16 1.62
N GLY A 197 -0.70 -7.00 1.83
CA GLY A 197 -0.59 -6.19 3.05
C GLY A 197 -0.95 -6.95 4.32
N ALA A 198 -2.16 -7.52 4.39
CA ALA A 198 -2.59 -8.29 5.56
C ALA A 198 -1.67 -9.48 5.84
N ALA A 199 -1.27 -10.18 4.78
CA ALA A 199 -0.55 -11.44 4.91
C ALA A 199 0.91 -11.21 5.34
N VAL A 200 1.65 -10.32 4.67
CA VAL A 200 3.05 -10.02 5.01
C VAL A 200 3.16 -9.34 6.37
N VAL A 201 2.35 -8.32 6.63
CA VAL A 201 2.39 -7.59 7.90
C VAL A 201 1.89 -8.47 9.04
N GLY A 202 0.89 -9.32 8.80
CA GLY A 202 0.43 -10.32 9.76
C GLY A 202 1.50 -11.33 10.14
N VAL A 203 2.27 -11.84 9.18
CA VAL A 203 3.41 -12.72 9.50
C VAL A 203 4.49 -11.99 10.28
N LEU A 204 4.83 -10.75 9.91
CA LEU A 204 5.77 -9.93 10.66
C LEU A 204 5.31 -9.76 12.12
N PHE A 205 4.04 -9.42 12.32
CA PHE A 205 3.43 -9.26 13.64
C PHE A 205 3.51 -10.57 14.45
N ALA A 206 3.06 -11.69 13.88
CA ALA A 206 3.10 -13.00 14.53
C ALA A 206 4.54 -13.48 14.82
N ALA A 207 5.50 -13.18 13.94
CA ALA A 207 6.91 -13.50 14.15
C ALA A 207 7.48 -12.73 15.35
N ARG A 208 7.09 -11.45 15.53
CA ARG A 208 7.51 -10.65 16.69
C ARG A 208 6.92 -11.19 17.99
N LEU A 209 5.64 -11.59 18.00
CA LEU A 209 5.02 -12.22 19.17
C LEU A 209 5.68 -13.56 19.53
N ARG A 210 5.98 -14.41 18.53
CA ARG A 210 6.71 -15.68 18.76
C ARG A 210 8.13 -15.47 19.29
N ALA A 211 8.75 -14.34 18.97
CA ALA A 211 10.04 -13.93 19.52
C ALA A 211 9.94 -13.32 20.94
N GLY A 212 8.77 -13.36 21.58
CA GLY A 212 8.54 -12.89 22.95
C GLY A 212 8.28 -11.39 23.08
N ALA A 213 8.05 -10.67 21.97
CA ALA A 213 7.68 -9.25 22.03
C ALA A 213 6.25 -9.06 22.55
N GLY A 214 6.03 -7.95 23.26
CA GLY A 214 4.68 -7.51 23.60
C GLY A 214 3.86 -7.11 22.37
N TYR A 215 2.54 -7.04 22.53
CA TYR A 215 1.63 -6.63 21.45
C TYR A 215 1.93 -5.20 20.97
N SER A 216 2.19 -4.25 21.88
CA SER A 216 2.60 -2.89 21.52
C SER A 216 3.90 -2.88 20.71
N ASP A 217 4.92 -3.62 21.12
CA ASP A 217 6.21 -3.70 20.41
C ASP A 217 6.08 -4.30 19.01
N ALA A 218 5.21 -5.29 18.86
CA ALA A 218 4.89 -5.89 17.56
C ALA A 218 4.19 -4.88 16.64
N VAL A 219 3.25 -4.07 17.17
CA VAL A 219 2.64 -2.95 16.44
C VAL A 219 3.69 -1.92 16.03
N HIS A 220 4.57 -1.52 16.94
CA HIS A 220 5.64 -0.55 16.67
C HIS A 220 6.59 -1.04 15.58
N THR A 221 6.99 -2.32 15.62
CA THR A 221 7.83 -2.92 14.59
C THR A 221 7.14 -2.87 13.21
N CYS A 222 5.85 -3.21 13.15
CA CYS A 222 5.07 -3.14 11.91
C CYS A 222 4.94 -1.69 11.42
N ALA A 223 4.69 -0.73 12.31
CA ALA A 223 4.59 0.68 11.99
C ALA A 223 5.91 1.22 11.41
N ILE A 224 7.06 0.86 12.00
CA ILE A 224 8.39 1.22 11.47
C ILE A 224 8.61 0.61 10.09
N ALA A 225 8.33 -0.68 9.91
CA ALA A 225 8.53 -1.35 8.64
C ALA A 225 7.68 -0.72 7.52
N LEU A 226 6.42 -0.40 7.81
CA LEU A 226 5.51 0.28 6.89
C LEU A 226 5.93 1.73 6.61
N ALA A 227 6.36 2.46 7.63
CA ALA A 227 6.85 3.83 7.47
C ALA A 227 8.13 3.86 6.61
N ALA A 228 9.07 2.95 6.87
CA ALA A 228 10.29 2.79 6.07
C ALA A 228 9.95 2.43 4.61
N LEU A 229 9.02 1.50 4.40
CA LEU A 229 8.56 1.13 3.06
C LEU A 229 7.96 2.33 2.30
N LEU A 230 7.13 3.14 2.96
CA LEU A 230 6.56 4.37 2.38
C LEU A 230 7.63 5.40 2.06
N LEU A 231 8.62 5.61 2.95
CA LEU A 231 9.71 6.55 2.71
C LEU A 231 10.66 6.10 1.60
N VAL A 232 10.99 4.80 1.53
CA VAL A 232 11.74 4.21 0.40
C VAL A 232 10.97 4.38 -0.89
N THR A 233 9.64 4.20 -0.85
CA THR A 233 8.77 4.42 -2.01
C THR A 233 8.72 5.89 -2.40
N ALA A 234 8.73 6.81 -1.43
CA ALA A 234 8.85 8.25 -1.67
C ALA A 234 10.17 8.58 -2.38
N ALA A 235 11.29 8.06 -1.88
CA ALA A 235 12.60 8.26 -2.50
C ALA A 235 12.66 7.68 -3.92
N ALA A 236 12.18 6.46 -4.13
CA ALA A 236 12.12 5.84 -5.45
C ALA A 236 11.21 6.62 -6.41
N THR A 237 10.04 7.05 -5.94
CA THR A 237 9.08 7.88 -6.70
C THR A 237 9.71 9.22 -7.06
N ALA A 238 10.42 9.87 -6.14
CA ALA A 238 11.12 11.11 -6.39
C ALA A 238 12.21 10.94 -7.47
N VAL A 239 13.02 9.89 -7.38
CA VAL A 239 14.04 9.58 -8.40
C VAL A 239 13.38 9.31 -9.75
N LEU A 240 12.28 8.55 -9.80
CA LEU A 240 11.60 8.24 -11.06
C LEU A 240 10.92 9.46 -11.69
N LEU A 241 10.36 10.36 -10.89
CA LEU A 241 9.60 11.53 -11.35
C LEU A 241 10.47 12.77 -11.63
N PHE A 242 11.58 12.93 -10.91
CA PHE A 242 12.43 14.13 -10.95
C PHE A 242 13.85 13.90 -11.47
N ALA A 243 14.29 12.66 -11.72
CA ALA A 243 15.56 12.45 -12.42
C ALA A 243 15.48 13.09 -13.82
N ARG A 244 16.33 14.10 -14.04
CA ARG A 244 16.43 14.84 -15.31
C ARG A 244 16.73 13.87 -16.45
N ARG A 245 16.12 14.12 -17.62
CA ARG A 245 16.51 13.46 -18.88
C ARG A 245 18.02 13.67 -19.07
N ALA A 246 18.80 12.60 -19.17
CA ALA A 246 20.10 12.70 -19.81
C ALA A 246 19.84 13.20 -21.25
N PRO A 247 20.52 14.26 -21.72
CA PRO A 247 20.34 14.74 -23.09
C PRO A 247 20.64 13.57 -24.03
N ARG A 248 19.67 13.23 -24.88
CA ARG A 248 19.91 12.32 -26.01
C ARG A 248 20.94 13.01 -26.89
N SER A 249 22.17 12.53 -26.87
CA SER A 249 23.17 12.88 -27.90
C SER A 249 22.57 12.50 -29.25
N ALA A 250 22.47 13.51 -30.11
CA ALA A 250 22.00 13.43 -31.50
C ALA A 250 22.85 12.48 -32.34
#